data_AF-A0A809PRX3-F1
#
_entry.id   AF-A0A809PRX3-F1
#
_cell.length_a   1.000
_cell.length_b   1.000
_cell.length_c   1.000
_cell.angle_alpha   90.00
_cell.angle_beta   90.00
_cell.angle_gamma   90.00
#
_symmetry.space_group_name_H-M   'P 1'
#
loop_
_entity.id
_entity.type
_entity.pdbx_description
1 polymer ?
#
loop_
_entity_poly.entity_id
_entity_poly.type
_entity_poly.pdbx_seq_one_letter_code
_entity_poly.pdbx_strand_id
1 'polypeptide(L)'
;MNTPRLVFASALLAMLTTSCAQSRDAPAQVNNSSGTVSSSTSIANKKSMETNYQNASPEVPQMTAEEISKRMLDLIGKIKTAEDFSAKNLEMATGLKVYFDPINSREYGTGAKITDTWFFNITVILGSKDSERSRLLFTFDDQTHSHADMTPICKIDFEAYAKRLNEFGFQQKPVYGEHGRLGTWRFSRDEIVIHMDIRGESKERPNHDCVSMITISA
;
A
#
# COMPACT_ATOMS: atom_id res chain seq x y z
N MET A 1 26.13 -3.24 32.32
CA MET A 1 25.21 -4.14 31.61
C MET A 1 24.97 -3.54 30.24
N ASN A 2 25.39 -4.27 29.20
CA ASN A 2 25.46 -3.85 27.81
C ASN A 2 24.09 -3.90 27.13
N THR A 3 23.76 -2.86 26.37
CA THR A 3 22.78 -2.90 25.28
C THR A 3 23.48 -2.47 23.98
N PRO A 4 23.25 -3.15 22.84
CA PRO A 4 23.95 -2.83 21.61
C PRO A 4 23.28 -1.67 20.87
N ARG A 5 24.13 -0.77 20.36
CA ARG A 5 23.79 0.29 19.40
C ARG A 5 23.64 -0.35 18.00
N LEU A 6 22.49 -0.16 17.35
CA LEU A 6 22.35 -0.41 15.92
C LEU A 6 22.82 0.85 15.17
N VAL A 7 24.00 0.74 14.57
CA VAL A 7 24.59 1.71 13.65
C VAL A 7 24.12 1.36 12.24
N PHE A 8 23.44 2.28 11.57
CA PHE A 8 23.18 2.20 10.14
C PHE A 8 24.49 2.43 9.39
N ALA A 9 25.02 1.39 8.75
CA ALA A 9 26.20 1.48 7.89
C ALA A 9 25.78 1.48 6.42
N SER A 10 26.19 2.53 5.71
CA SER A 10 26.04 2.66 4.26
C SER A 10 27.14 1.90 3.51
N ALA A 11 26.70 1.28 2.40
CA ALA A 11 27.41 0.99 1.15
C ALA A 11 28.82 0.37 1.17
N LEU A 12 29.01 -0.74 0.43
CA LEU A 12 29.98 -0.79 -0.67
C LEU A 12 29.69 -1.98 -1.59
N LEU A 13 29.61 -1.69 -2.88
CA LEU A 13 29.47 -2.65 -3.98
C LEU A 13 30.88 -3.13 -4.40
N ALA A 14 31.09 -4.45 -4.51
CA ALA A 14 32.28 -5.02 -5.12
C ALA A 14 31.88 -6.15 -6.09
N MET A 15 32.20 -5.98 -7.37
CA MET A 15 32.11 -7.02 -8.40
C MET A 15 33.40 -7.85 -8.41
N LEU A 16 33.30 -9.19 -8.42
CA LEU A 16 34.35 -10.08 -8.98
C LEU A 16 33.77 -11.41 -9.51
N THR A 17 33.96 -11.57 -10.83
CA THR A 17 34.26 -12.73 -11.70
C THR A 17 34.04 -14.22 -11.30
N THR A 18 33.35 -14.93 -12.22
CA THR A 18 33.49 -16.31 -12.76
C THR A 18 34.27 -17.40 -12.00
N SER A 19 33.65 -18.58 -11.84
CA SER A 19 34.23 -19.88 -12.24
C SER A 19 33.18 -20.99 -12.31
N CYS A 20 33.26 -21.83 -13.35
CA CYS A 20 32.51 -23.07 -13.53
C CYS A 20 33.08 -24.20 -12.65
N ALA A 21 32.23 -25.15 -12.22
CA ALA A 21 32.59 -26.56 -12.07
C ALA A 21 31.34 -27.44 -12.02
N GLN A 22 31.40 -28.56 -12.73
CA GLN A 22 30.33 -29.49 -13.07
C GLN A 22 30.59 -30.86 -12.42
N SER A 23 29.57 -31.74 -12.44
CA SER A 23 29.60 -33.22 -12.23
C SER A 23 29.49 -33.69 -10.76
N ARG A 24 28.85 -34.82 -10.39
CA ARG A 24 28.50 -36.07 -11.10
C ARG A 24 27.53 -36.94 -10.24
N ASP A 25 26.67 -37.69 -10.94
CA ASP A 25 25.98 -38.99 -10.71
C ASP A 25 25.88 -39.69 -9.33
N ALA A 26 24.61 -40.06 -8.98
CA ALA A 26 24.01 -41.37 -8.59
C ALA A 26 24.68 -42.31 -7.52
N PRO A 27 24.07 -43.41 -7.01
CA PRO A 27 22.72 -44.00 -7.22
C PRO A 27 21.98 -44.45 -5.93
N ALA A 28 20.83 -45.10 -6.14
CA ALA A 28 19.91 -45.72 -5.19
C ALA A 28 20.41 -47.02 -4.52
N GLN A 29 19.83 -47.34 -3.35
CA GLN A 29 19.66 -48.69 -2.78
C GLN A 29 18.32 -48.73 -2.02
N VAL A 30 17.30 -49.47 -2.49
CA VAL A 30 17.02 -50.90 -2.20
C VAL A 30 16.56 -51.12 -0.76
N ASN A 31 15.31 -51.59 -0.59
CA ASN A 31 15.04 -52.72 0.30
C ASN A 31 13.74 -53.46 -0.04
N ASN A 32 13.84 -54.77 0.17
CA ASN A 32 13.07 -55.87 -0.39
C ASN A 32 11.74 -56.17 0.32
N SER A 33 10.78 -56.57 -0.51
CA SER A 33 9.81 -57.68 -0.40
C SER A 33 9.58 -58.41 0.92
N SER A 34 8.29 -58.64 1.21
CA SER A 34 7.71 -59.98 1.48
C SER A 34 6.18 -59.91 1.42
N GLY A 35 5.55 -60.92 0.82
CA GLY A 35 4.12 -60.96 0.54
C GLY A 35 3.28 -61.83 1.48
N THR A 36 2.02 -61.98 1.06
CA THR A 36 1.04 -63.06 1.32
C THR A 36 -0.16 -62.72 2.22
N VAL A 37 -1.29 -62.48 1.54
CA VAL A 37 -2.69 -62.95 1.75
C VAL A 37 -3.26 -63.00 3.18
N SER A 38 -4.33 -62.23 3.43
CA SER A 38 -5.67 -62.78 3.76
C SER A 38 -6.72 -61.70 4.01
N SER A 39 -7.86 -61.87 3.35
CA SER A 39 -9.10 -61.16 3.59
C SER A 39 -9.69 -61.49 4.96
N SER A 40 -10.06 -60.48 5.75
CA SER A 40 -11.11 -60.61 6.77
C SER A 40 -11.80 -59.26 7.04
N THR A 41 -13.10 -59.39 7.19
CA THR A 41 -14.18 -58.41 7.33
C THR A 41 -14.08 -57.44 8.52
N SER A 42 -14.68 -56.26 8.31
CA SER A 42 -15.28 -55.29 9.26
C SER A 42 -14.42 -54.65 10.35
N ILE A 43 -14.14 -53.34 10.21
CA ILE A 43 -14.24 -52.38 11.32
C ILE A 43 -14.85 -51.08 10.79
N ALA A 44 -16.01 -50.75 11.36
CA ALA A 44 -16.63 -49.45 11.25
C ALA A 44 -15.88 -48.41 12.11
N ASN A 45 -15.72 -47.23 11.53
CA ASN A 45 -15.86 -45.92 12.18
C ASN A 45 -14.79 -45.48 13.19
N LYS A 46 -13.84 -44.65 12.72
CA LYS A 46 -13.45 -43.42 13.43
C LYS A 46 -12.81 -42.46 12.42
N LYS A 47 -13.63 -41.61 11.78
CA LYS A 47 -13.11 -40.43 11.07
C LYS A 47 -12.65 -39.45 12.14
N SER A 48 -11.36 -39.50 12.47
CA SER A 48 -10.70 -38.50 13.27
C SER A 48 -10.80 -37.16 12.55
N MET A 49 -11.50 -36.24 13.20
CA MET A 49 -11.62 -34.84 12.80
C MET A 49 -10.28 -34.18 13.15
N GLU A 50 -9.30 -34.28 12.25
CA GLU A 50 -8.13 -33.42 12.27
C GLU A 50 -8.56 -32.04 11.78
N THR A 51 -8.98 -31.20 12.72
CA THR A 51 -9.16 -29.78 12.50
C THR A 51 -7.77 -29.17 12.31
N ASN A 52 -7.31 -29.10 11.06
CA ASN A 52 -6.12 -28.39 10.66
C ASN A 52 -6.37 -26.89 10.89
N TYR A 53 -6.07 -26.40 12.08
CA TYR A 53 -5.97 -24.97 12.37
C TYR A 53 -4.69 -24.45 11.71
N GLN A 54 -4.74 -24.28 10.39
CA GLN A 54 -3.82 -23.37 9.73
C GLN A 54 -4.15 -21.97 10.26
N ASN A 55 -3.17 -21.40 10.96
CA ASN A 55 -3.12 -20.00 11.33
C ASN A 55 -3.16 -19.19 10.02
N ALA A 56 -4.35 -18.91 9.51
CA ALA A 56 -4.53 -17.98 8.42
C ALA A 56 -4.18 -16.60 8.96
N SER A 57 -3.00 -16.09 8.58
CA SER A 57 -2.75 -14.65 8.64
C SER A 57 -3.96 -13.97 7.99
N PRO A 58 -4.54 -12.93 8.59
CA PRO A 58 -5.67 -12.24 7.99
C PRO A 58 -5.28 -11.84 6.56
N GLU A 59 -5.96 -12.40 5.57
CA GLU A 59 -5.78 -12.05 4.18
C GLU A 59 -6.28 -10.62 4.02
N VAL A 60 -5.35 -9.67 3.92
CA VAL A 60 -5.71 -8.29 3.61
C VAL A 60 -6.32 -8.33 2.20
N PRO A 61 -7.57 -7.88 2.03
CA PRO A 61 -8.22 -7.90 0.72
C PRO A 61 -7.29 -7.22 -0.31
N GLN A 62 -6.96 -7.93 -1.39
CA GLN A 62 -6.25 -7.32 -2.51
C GLN A 62 -7.13 -6.20 -3.07
N MET A 63 -6.67 -4.96 -3.00
CA MET A 63 -7.40 -3.80 -3.47
C MET A 63 -6.71 -3.25 -4.71
N THR A 64 -7.49 -3.03 -5.77
CA THR A 64 -6.97 -2.45 -7.00
C THR A 64 -6.74 -0.95 -6.83
N ALA A 65 -5.85 -0.38 -7.65
CA ALA A 65 -5.62 1.06 -7.68
C ALA A 65 -6.89 1.87 -7.99
N GLU A 66 -7.75 1.35 -8.88
CA GLU A 66 -9.01 1.99 -9.22
C GLU A 66 -9.97 2.03 -8.02
N GLU A 67 -10.11 0.91 -7.30
CA GLU A 67 -10.99 0.81 -6.14
C GLU A 67 -10.56 1.75 -5.02
N ILE A 68 -9.28 1.76 -4.64
CA ILE A 68 -8.80 2.65 -3.59
C ILE A 68 -8.93 4.12 -4.00
N SER A 69 -8.70 4.44 -5.27
CA SER A 69 -8.86 5.80 -5.79
C SER A 69 -10.31 6.28 -5.69
N LYS A 70 -11.28 5.42 -6.02
CA LYS A 70 -12.73 5.72 -5.85
C LYS A 70 -13.09 5.92 -4.38
N ARG A 71 -12.63 5.04 -3.49
CA ARG A 71 -12.87 5.16 -2.04
C ARG A 71 -12.26 6.45 -1.49
N MET A 72 -11.08 6.83 -1.97
CA MET A 72 -10.42 8.08 -1.59
C MET A 72 -11.20 9.31 -2.07
N LEU A 73 -11.72 9.30 -3.30
CA LEU A 73 -12.62 10.35 -3.80
C LEU A 73 -13.90 10.47 -2.96
N ASP A 74 -14.51 9.34 -2.61
CA ASP A 74 -15.69 9.32 -1.76
C ASP A 74 -15.41 9.83 -0.34
N LEU A 75 -14.23 9.54 0.21
CA LEU A 75 -13.77 10.09 1.48
C LEU A 75 -13.59 11.62 1.39
N ILE A 76 -12.90 12.11 0.35
CA ILE A 76 -12.70 13.56 0.12
C ILE A 76 -14.04 14.29 0.03
N GLY A 77 -15.01 13.72 -0.70
CA GLY A 77 -16.34 14.31 -0.83
C GLY A 77 -17.05 14.51 0.51
N LYS A 78 -16.78 13.66 1.50
CA LYS A 78 -17.42 13.67 2.83
C LYS A 78 -16.69 14.54 3.87
N ILE A 79 -15.40 14.81 3.69
CA ILE A 79 -14.59 15.62 4.61
C ILE A 79 -15.06 17.08 4.61
N LYS A 80 -15.44 17.60 5.76
CA LYS A 80 -15.84 18.99 5.99
C LYS A 80 -15.01 19.66 7.08
N THR A 81 -14.56 18.90 8.08
CA THR A 81 -13.76 19.40 9.20
C THR A 81 -12.65 18.43 9.59
N ALA A 82 -11.81 18.80 10.55
CA ALA A 82 -10.73 17.94 11.04
C ALA A 82 -11.24 16.68 11.75
N GLU A 83 -12.41 16.75 12.40
CA GLU A 83 -13.06 15.61 13.05
C GLU A 83 -13.38 14.49 12.05
N ASP A 84 -13.58 14.84 10.77
CA ASP A 84 -13.85 13.85 9.73
C ASP A 84 -12.67 12.93 9.45
N PHE A 85 -11.46 13.28 9.90
CA PHE A 85 -10.26 12.45 9.74
C PHE A 85 -10.22 11.26 10.71
N SER A 86 -11.19 11.13 11.62
CA SER A 86 -11.21 10.06 12.63
C SER A 86 -10.96 8.66 12.06
N ALA A 87 -10.28 7.81 12.83
CA ALA A 87 -10.00 6.43 12.43
C ALA A 87 -11.27 5.67 12.01
N LYS A 88 -12.38 5.86 12.73
CA LYS A 88 -13.67 5.27 12.38
C LYS A 88 -14.15 5.68 10.98
N ASN A 89 -14.04 6.96 10.63
CA ASN A 89 -14.42 7.42 9.30
C ASN A 89 -13.50 6.86 8.22
N LEU A 90 -12.20 6.77 8.50
CA LEU A 90 -11.24 6.16 7.59
C LEU A 90 -11.53 4.67 7.37
N GLU A 91 -11.82 3.89 8.42
CA GLU A 91 -12.22 2.49 8.30
C GLU A 91 -13.54 2.33 7.52
N MET A 92 -14.54 3.17 7.78
CA MET A 92 -15.82 3.13 7.05
C MET A 92 -15.66 3.47 5.57
N ALA A 93 -14.79 4.43 5.23
CA ALA A 93 -14.58 4.86 3.85
C ALA A 93 -13.71 3.85 3.06
N THR A 94 -12.70 3.28 3.71
CA THR A 94 -11.76 2.38 3.05
C THR A 94 -12.15 0.91 3.16
N GLY A 95 -13.01 0.53 4.11
CA GLY A 95 -13.31 -0.87 4.41
C GLY A 95 -12.11 -1.65 4.97
N LEU A 96 -11.05 -0.95 5.40
CA LEU A 96 -9.82 -1.52 5.90
C LEU A 96 -9.67 -1.19 7.38
N LYS A 97 -9.05 -2.10 8.12
CA LYS A 97 -8.67 -1.83 9.51
C LYS A 97 -7.60 -0.74 9.55
N VAL A 98 -7.74 0.17 10.51
CA VAL A 98 -6.74 1.21 10.80
C VAL A 98 -5.86 0.75 11.97
N TYR A 99 -4.59 1.11 11.90
CA TYR A 99 -3.57 0.83 12.90
C TYR A 99 -3.02 2.15 13.43
N PHE A 100 -3.01 2.29 14.75
CA PHE A 100 -2.45 3.44 15.43
C PHE A 100 -0.94 3.27 15.59
N ASP A 101 -0.20 4.36 15.45
CA ASP A 101 1.22 4.37 15.79
C ASP A 101 1.38 4.08 17.30
N PRO A 102 2.28 3.16 17.69
CA PRO A 102 2.42 2.72 19.07
C PRO A 102 3.04 3.79 20.00
N ILE A 103 3.69 4.81 19.43
CA ILE A 103 4.34 5.90 20.16
C ILE A 103 3.45 7.14 20.15
N ASN A 104 2.76 7.40 19.03
CA ASN A 104 1.94 8.59 18.82
C ASN A 104 0.49 8.22 18.45
N SER A 105 -0.41 8.20 19.43
CA SER A 105 -1.83 7.88 19.19
C SER A 105 -2.59 8.88 18.31
N ARG A 106 -1.98 10.02 17.98
CA ARG A 106 -2.51 11.02 17.03
C ARG A 106 -2.11 10.72 15.59
N GLU A 107 -1.33 9.67 15.38
CA GLU A 107 -0.96 9.15 14.07
C GLU A 107 -1.52 7.75 13.90
N TYR A 108 -2.19 7.53 12.77
CA TYR A 108 -2.76 6.23 12.43
C TYR A 108 -2.93 6.12 10.92
N GLY A 109 -3.03 4.89 10.44
CA GLY A 109 -3.16 4.67 9.00
C GLY A 109 -3.55 3.26 8.62
N THR A 110 -3.65 3.06 7.33
CA THR A 110 -3.86 1.76 6.72
C THR A 110 -3.19 1.75 5.34
N GLY A 111 -2.89 0.56 4.84
CA GLY A 111 -2.23 0.40 3.54
C GLY A 111 -2.34 -1.04 3.09
N ALA A 112 -2.24 -1.24 1.78
CA ALA A 112 -2.21 -2.57 1.21
C ALA A 112 -1.43 -2.62 -0.09
N LYS A 113 -1.03 -3.84 -0.44
CA LYS A 113 -0.42 -4.16 -1.72
C LYS A 113 -1.45 -4.05 -2.84
N ILE A 114 -1.05 -3.43 -3.95
CA ILE A 114 -1.81 -3.38 -5.21
C ILE A 114 -1.19 -4.34 -6.22
N THR A 115 0.14 -4.27 -6.36
CA THR A 115 0.95 -5.17 -7.19
C THR A 115 2.24 -5.53 -6.45
N ASP A 116 3.10 -6.37 -7.03
CA ASP A 116 4.45 -6.61 -6.48
C ASP A 116 5.31 -5.34 -6.38
N THR A 117 4.97 -4.30 -7.15
CA THR A 117 5.69 -3.04 -7.21
C THR A 117 5.01 -1.93 -6.43
N TRP A 118 3.67 -1.93 -6.39
CA TRP A 118 2.90 -0.78 -5.92
C TRP A 118 2.08 -1.12 -4.69
N PHE A 119 2.17 -0.23 -3.71
CA PHE A 119 1.35 -0.22 -2.51
C PHE A 119 0.63 1.12 -2.44
N PHE A 120 -0.51 1.17 -1.75
CA PHE A 120 -1.01 2.46 -1.27
C PHE A 120 -0.87 2.54 0.24
N ASN A 121 -0.72 3.77 0.72
CA ASN A 121 -0.78 4.08 2.14
C ASN A 121 -1.70 5.28 2.37
N ILE A 122 -2.47 5.21 3.46
CA ILE A 122 -3.21 6.34 4.00
C ILE A 122 -2.73 6.56 5.43
N THR A 123 -2.20 7.73 5.71
CA THR A 123 -1.74 8.15 7.03
C THR A 123 -2.48 9.40 7.45
N VAL A 124 -2.99 9.42 8.68
CA VAL A 124 -3.61 10.57 9.31
C VAL A 124 -2.72 11.03 10.46
N ILE A 125 -2.48 12.33 10.54
CA ILE A 125 -1.77 13.00 11.62
C ILE A 125 -2.67 14.10 12.17
N LEU A 126 -3.17 13.93 13.39
CA LEU A 126 -4.06 14.90 14.04
C LEU A 126 -3.24 16.04 14.69
N GLY A 127 -3.59 17.29 14.39
CA GLY A 127 -2.88 18.48 14.88
C GLY A 127 -2.94 18.63 16.40
N SER A 128 -1.79 18.80 17.07
CA SER A 128 -1.66 18.66 18.54
C SER A 128 -2.22 19.84 19.33
N LYS A 129 -2.42 20.98 18.67
CA LYS A 129 -2.92 22.25 19.19
C LYS A 129 -3.89 22.84 18.19
N ASP A 130 -4.72 23.79 18.64
CA ASP A 130 -5.72 24.45 17.79
C ASP A 130 -5.12 25.15 16.55
N SER A 131 -3.85 25.55 16.61
CA SER A 131 -3.13 26.16 15.47
C SER A 131 -2.54 25.16 14.48
N GLU A 132 -2.45 23.88 14.85
CA GLU A 132 -1.88 22.84 14.00
C GLU A 132 -3.00 22.14 13.23
N ARG A 133 -2.92 22.19 11.91
CA ARG A 133 -3.90 21.54 11.04
C ARG A 133 -3.73 20.03 11.07
N SER A 134 -4.85 19.32 11.10
CA SER A 134 -4.83 17.87 10.92
C SER A 134 -4.56 17.56 9.44
N ARG A 135 -3.91 16.43 9.18
CA ARG A 135 -3.52 16.01 7.83
C ARG A 135 -3.94 14.58 7.55
N LEU A 136 -4.41 14.34 6.34
CA LEU A 136 -4.54 13.01 5.76
C LEU A 136 -3.65 12.95 4.52
N LEU A 137 -2.75 11.98 4.48
CA LEU A 137 -1.83 11.71 3.40
C LEU A 137 -2.25 10.40 2.73
N PHE A 138 -2.48 10.42 1.43
CA PHE A 138 -2.65 9.24 0.59
C PHE A 138 -1.52 9.17 -0.43
N THR A 139 -0.80 8.05 -0.50
CA THR A 139 0.30 7.83 -1.44
C THR A 139 0.13 6.54 -2.20
N PHE A 140 0.63 6.53 -3.44
CA PHE A 140 1.06 5.29 -4.09
C PHE A 140 2.57 5.17 -3.99
N ASP A 141 3.03 4.10 -3.33
CA ASP A 141 4.44 3.89 -3.01
C ASP A 141 5.06 2.81 -3.88
N ASP A 142 6.06 3.22 -4.65
CA ASP A 142 6.91 2.36 -5.48
C ASP A 142 7.94 1.62 -4.60
N GLN A 143 7.74 0.30 -4.43
CA GLN A 143 8.60 -0.57 -3.63
C GLN A 143 9.93 -0.89 -4.31
N THR A 144 10.10 -0.55 -5.59
CA THR A 144 11.41 -0.68 -6.26
C THR A 144 12.32 0.51 -5.94
N HIS A 145 11.74 1.61 -5.44
CA HIS A 145 12.43 2.88 -5.21
C HIS A 145 13.19 3.40 -6.45
N SER A 146 12.70 3.04 -7.66
CA SER A 146 13.40 3.26 -8.92
C SER A 146 12.57 4.05 -9.93
N HIS A 147 11.53 4.74 -9.44
CA HIS A 147 10.60 5.52 -10.25
C HIS A 147 9.91 4.60 -11.26
N ALA A 148 9.27 3.56 -10.73
CA ALA A 148 8.49 2.59 -11.50
C ALA A 148 7.41 3.27 -12.34
N ASP A 149 7.05 2.57 -13.42
CA ASP A 149 5.97 2.95 -14.33
C ASP A 149 4.63 3.02 -13.58
N MET A 150 3.87 4.09 -13.81
CA MET A 150 2.63 4.37 -13.09
C MET A 150 1.39 3.79 -13.76
N THR A 151 1.49 3.24 -14.98
CA THR A 151 0.37 2.57 -15.69
C THR A 151 -0.43 1.59 -14.80
N PRO A 152 0.19 0.81 -13.88
CA PRO A 152 -0.57 -0.08 -12.99
C PRO A 152 -1.49 0.66 -12.01
N ILE A 153 -1.10 1.87 -11.57
CA ILE A 153 -1.83 2.67 -10.59
C ILE A 153 -2.64 3.83 -11.20
N CYS A 154 -2.37 4.20 -12.45
CA CYS A 154 -3.00 5.30 -13.17
C CYS A 154 -4.38 4.94 -13.73
N LYS A 155 -5.21 4.26 -12.94
CA LYS A 155 -6.57 3.86 -13.36
C LYS A 155 -7.58 5.00 -13.28
N ILE A 156 -7.31 5.96 -12.39
CA ILE A 156 -8.00 7.25 -12.34
C ILE A 156 -6.92 8.30 -12.48
N ASP A 157 -6.95 9.02 -13.60
CA ASP A 157 -5.99 10.08 -13.89
C ASP A 157 -6.33 11.38 -13.17
N PHE A 158 -5.43 12.35 -13.29
CA PHE A 158 -5.58 13.67 -12.71
C PHE A 158 -6.85 14.37 -13.19
N GLU A 159 -7.20 14.27 -14.48
CA GLU A 159 -8.39 14.95 -15.02
C GLU A 159 -9.67 14.41 -14.39
N ALA A 160 -9.77 13.09 -14.22
CA ALA A 160 -10.89 12.46 -13.54
C ALA A 160 -10.98 12.88 -12.06
N TYR A 161 -9.84 12.92 -11.36
CA TYR A 161 -9.78 13.46 -9.99
C TYR A 161 -10.24 14.92 -9.94
N ALA A 162 -9.66 15.78 -10.77
CA ALA A 162 -9.96 17.21 -10.81
C ALA A 162 -11.43 17.47 -11.10
N LYS A 163 -12.02 16.77 -12.09
CA LYS A 163 -13.45 16.83 -12.40
C LYS A 163 -14.30 16.50 -11.17
N ARG A 164 -13.97 15.41 -10.47
CA ARG A 164 -14.74 14.98 -9.29
C ARG A 164 -14.60 15.95 -8.11
N LEU A 165 -13.41 16.50 -7.88
CA LEU A 165 -13.19 17.52 -6.85
C LEU A 165 -13.95 18.82 -7.16
N ASN A 166 -13.99 19.24 -8.42
CA ASN A 166 -14.79 20.39 -8.85
C ASN A 166 -16.29 20.15 -8.62
N GLU A 167 -16.80 18.95 -8.90
CA GLU A 167 -18.19 18.57 -8.57
C GLU A 167 -18.49 18.61 -7.06
N PHE A 168 -17.48 18.37 -6.22
CA PHE A 168 -17.59 18.53 -4.77
C PHE A 168 -17.47 19.99 -4.31
N GLY A 169 -17.30 20.94 -5.22
CA GLY A 169 -17.21 22.37 -4.92
C GLY A 169 -15.80 22.88 -4.58
N PHE A 170 -14.76 22.07 -4.83
CA PHE A 170 -13.39 22.56 -4.70
C PHE A 170 -13.02 23.49 -5.86
N GLN A 171 -12.21 24.50 -5.56
CA GLN A 171 -11.58 25.37 -6.56
C GLN A 171 -10.15 24.91 -6.81
N GLN A 172 -9.81 24.67 -8.07
CA GLN A 172 -8.49 24.22 -8.51
C GLN A 172 -7.56 25.39 -8.84
N LYS A 173 -6.29 25.30 -8.41
CA LYS A 173 -5.20 26.23 -8.78
C LYS A 173 -3.88 25.47 -8.92
N PRO A 174 -3.07 25.72 -9.98
CA PRO A 174 -1.71 25.20 -10.03
C PRO A 174 -0.83 25.91 -9.00
N VAL A 175 0.11 25.17 -8.40
CA VAL A 175 1.16 25.73 -7.53
C VAL A 175 2.49 25.47 -8.21
N TYR A 176 3.19 26.56 -8.53
CA TYR A 176 4.49 26.52 -9.20
C TYR A 176 5.62 26.59 -8.19
N GLY A 177 6.69 25.81 -8.43
CA GLY A 177 7.93 25.88 -7.67
C GLY A 177 8.83 27.05 -8.09
N GLU A 178 10.02 27.12 -7.50
CA GLU A 178 11.02 28.20 -7.67
C GLU A 178 11.40 28.49 -9.14
N HIS A 179 11.27 27.50 -10.04
CA HIS A 179 11.61 27.63 -11.45
C HIS A 179 10.40 27.69 -12.38
N GLY A 180 9.22 28.04 -11.86
CA GLY A 180 7.98 28.11 -12.65
C GLY A 180 7.47 26.76 -13.16
N ARG A 181 8.08 25.66 -12.71
CA ARG A 181 7.60 24.30 -12.98
C ARG A 181 6.39 24.03 -12.08
N LEU A 182 5.39 23.35 -12.63
CA LEU A 182 4.28 22.85 -11.83
C LEU A 182 4.84 21.94 -10.74
N GLY A 183 4.58 22.30 -9.48
CA GLY A 183 4.95 21.49 -8.32
C GLY A 183 3.80 20.58 -7.92
N THR A 184 2.63 21.17 -7.64
CA THR A 184 1.43 20.46 -7.18
C THR A 184 0.18 21.18 -7.65
N TRP A 185 -0.95 20.49 -7.66
CA TRP A 185 -2.27 21.10 -7.80
C TRP A 185 -2.89 21.33 -6.43
N ARG A 186 -3.32 22.58 -6.19
CA ARG A 186 -4.08 22.93 -4.99
C ARG A 186 -5.57 22.92 -5.31
N PHE A 187 -6.34 22.21 -4.50
CA PHE A 187 -7.79 22.30 -4.47
C PHE A 187 -8.23 22.86 -3.12
N SER A 188 -9.17 23.79 -3.08
CA SER A 188 -9.68 24.35 -1.82
C SER A 188 -11.19 24.48 -1.79
N ARG A 189 -11.80 24.11 -0.66
CA ARG A 189 -13.23 24.28 -0.35
C ARG A 189 -13.37 24.57 1.15
N ASP A 190 -13.93 25.72 1.49
CA ASP A 190 -14.00 26.20 2.88
C ASP A 190 -12.61 26.15 3.54
N GLU A 191 -12.51 25.54 4.72
CA GLU A 191 -11.22 25.32 5.38
C GLU A 191 -10.42 24.19 4.72
N ILE A 192 -11.03 23.26 3.99
CA ILE A 192 -10.32 22.08 3.46
C ILE A 192 -9.40 22.45 2.30
N VAL A 193 -8.13 22.06 2.42
CA VAL A 193 -7.10 22.25 1.39
C VAL A 193 -6.53 20.90 0.98
N ILE A 194 -6.48 20.65 -0.33
CA ILE A 194 -5.87 19.46 -0.91
C ILE A 194 -4.68 19.89 -1.76
N HIS A 195 -3.55 19.24 -1.57
CA HIS A 195 -2.42 19.24 -2.50
C HIS A 195 -2.35 17.89 -3.19
N MET A 196 -2.25 17.91 -4.51
CA MET A 196 -2.25 16.72 -5.34
C MET A 196 -1.03 16.74 -6.25
N ASP A 197 -0.13 15.80 -5.99
CA ASP A 197 1.08 15.63 -6.76
C ASP A 197 0.83 14.62 -7.87
N ILE A 198 1.34 14.97 -9.05
CA ILE A 198 1.15 14.20 -10.28
C ILE A 198 2.49 13.83 -10.89
N ARG A 199 2.47 12.75 -11.66
CA ARG A 199 3.59 12.23 -12.43
C ARG A 199 3.05 11.68 -13.74
N GLY A 200 3.82 11.79 -14.82
CA GLY A 200 3.43 11.16 -16.08
C GLY A 200 3.30 9.64 -15.95
N GLU A 201 2.32 9.06 -16.63
CA GLU A 201 2.02 7.62 -16.61
C GLU A 201 3.22 6.72 -16.90
N SER A 202 4.00 7.09 -17.91
CA SER A 202 5.19 6.35 -18.34
C SER A 202 6.31 7.32 -18.76
N LYS A 203 7.54 6.82 -18.80
CA LYS A 203 8.72 7.61 -19.24
C LYS A 203 8.77 7.81 -20.75
N GLU A 204 8.18 6.91 -21.52
CA GLU A 204 8.34 6.83 -22.97
C GLU A 204 7.39 7.77 -23.69
N ARG A 205 6.10 7.73 -23.31
CA ARG A 205 5.03 8.61 -23.80
C ARG A 205 3.90 8.69 -22.76
N PRO A 206 3.94 9.65 -21.83
CA PRO A 206 2.84 9.84 -20.90
C PRO A 206 1.64 10.41 -21.66
N ASN A 207 0.52 9.68 -21.68
CA ASN A 207 -0.76 10.18 -22.19
C ASN A 207 -1.59 10.82 -21.08
N HIS A 208 -1.36 10.40 -19.84
CA HIS A 208 -2.09 10.83 -18.65
C HIS A 208 -1.12 11.32 -17.57
N ASP A 209 -1.56 12.33 -16.83
CA ASP A 209 -0.98 12.69 -15.55
C ASP A 209 -1.63 11.84 -14.46
N CYS A 210 -0.81 11.12 -13.71
CA CYS A 210 -1.24 10.16 -12.71
C CYS A 210 -1.03 10.75 -11.32
N VAL A 211 -2.03 10.65 -10.47
CA VAL A 211 -1.92 11.06 -9.07
C VAL A 211 -0.95 10.13 -8.35
N SER A 212 0.10 10.69 -7.75
CA SER A 212 1.06 9.93 -6.92
C SER A 212 0.84 10.15 -5.43
N MET A 213 0.39 11.34 -5.05
CA MET A 213 0.18 11.70 -3.66
C MET A 213 -0.95 12.73 -3.52
N ILE A 214 -1.76 12.58 -2.48
CA ILE A 214 -2.78 13.53 -2.06
C ILE A 214 -2.53 13.87 -0.59
N THR A 215 -2.34 15.15 -0.29
CA THR A 215 -2.33 15.66 1.08
C THR A 215 -3.58 16.50 1.31
N ILE A 216 -4.39 16.14 2.28
CA ILE A 216 -5.58 16.89 2.70
C ILE A 216 -5.27 17.52 4.06
N SER A 217 -5.52 18.81 4.20
CA SER A 217 -5.41 19.55 5.45
C SER A 217 -6.76 20.12 5.84
N ALA A 218 -7.11 19.94 7.12
CA ALA A 218 -8.30 20.48 7.77
C ALA A 218 -7.87 21.24 9.02
#